data_AF-A0AAN0MA62-F1
#
_entry.id   AF-A0AAN0MA62-F1
#
_cell.length_a   1.000
_cell.length_b   1.000
_cell.length_c   1.000
_cell.angle_alpha   90.00
_cell.angle_beta   90.00
_cell.angle_gamma   90.00
#
_symmetry.space_group_name_H-M   'P 1'
#
loop_
_entity.id
_entity.type
_entity.pdbx_description
1 polymer ?
#
loop_
_entity_poly.entity_id
_entity_poly.type
_entity_poly.pdbx_seq_one_letter_code
_entity_poly.pdbx_strand_id
1 'polypeptide(L)'
;MLRIIVAALLAFCASVASAQSCPAFYRFVDFGLMGSDGAVYRGGTVLRAESLEGAPLLMTERTLCRDVRDVAVDGRGNPIPVVTAVRYDPAAAGLDLRALGVAIYEDTAVVADENAQAHLAKLDDPDVTLTRGTDFLCASLQGRLSCQVQSPFANAAPLVVYCDAGGCRMPVMAINNALAVSADWATDASDPALIGAQTSRTAKDIYDFLVPLSAAF
;
A
#
# COMPACT_ATOMS: atom_id res chain seq x y z
N MET A 1 6.31 56.17 20.30
CA MET A 1 5.67 54.84 20.39
C MET A 1 5.17 54.37 19.02
N LEU A 2 6.03 54.37 17.99
CA LEU A 2 5.66 53.99 16.60
C LEU A 2 6.65 52.96 16.01
N ARG A 3 7.49 52.35 16.86
CA ARG A 3 8.52 51.36 16.44
C ARG A 3 8.22 49.93 16.88
N ILE A 4 7.19 49.72 17.69
CA ILE A 4 6.85 48.38 18.24
C ILE A 4 5.76 47.68 17.41
N ILE A 5 5.00 48.42 16.59
CA ILE A 5 3.88 47.84 15.80
C ILE A 5 4.38 47.13 14.52
N VAL A 6 5.58 47.44 14.02
CA VAL A 6 6.10 46.83 12.78
C VAL A 6 6.63 45.41 13.00
N ALA A 7 7.07 45.06 14.21
CA ALA A 7 7.59 43.72 14.52
C ALA A 7 6.48 42.66 14.67
N ALA A 8 5.24 43.06 14.94
CA ALA A 8 4.11 42.14 15.11
C ALA A 8 3.41 41.77 13.79
N LEU A 9 3.59 42.56 12.72
CA LEU A 9 3.00 42.27 11.40
C LEU A 9 3.84 41.35 10.52
N LEU A 10 5.12 41.11 10.86
CA LEU A 10 5.99 40.18 10.14
C LEU A 10 5.89 38.72 10.63
N ALA A 11 5.11 38.45 11.67
CA ALA A 11 4.92 37.11 12.22
C ALA A 11 3.77 36.31 11.55
N PHE A 12 3.03 36.90 10.60
CA PHE A 12 1.89 36.26 9.93
C PHE A 12 2.23 35.56 8.60
N CYS A 13 3.49 35.55 8.18
CA CYS A 13 3.98 34.72 7.08
C CYS A 13 4.77 33.52 7.60
N ALA A 14 4.34 32.94 8.73
CA ALA A 14 4.69 31.56 9.03
C ALA A 14 4.02 30.73 7.94
N SER A 15 4.83 30.36 6.94
CA SER A 15 4.49 29.50 5.84
C SER A 15 3.56 28.41 6.34
N VAL A 16 2.30 28.45 5.93
CA VAL A 16 1.53 27.23 5.77
C VAL A 16 2.43 26.36 4.89
N ALA A 17 3.14 25.41 5.50
CA ALA A 17 3.69 24.24 4.84
C ALA A 17 2.47 23.51 4.27
N SER A 18 1.99 24.06 3.15
CA SER A 18 0.93 23.49 2.36
C SER A 18 1.61 22.29 1.74
N ALA A 19 1.18 21.09 2.09
CA ALA A 19 1.54 19.88 1.35
C ALA A 19 1.45 20.24 -0.15
N GLN A 20 2.55 20.15 -0.91
CA GLN A 20 2.45 20.36 -2.35
C GLN A 20 1.38 19.40 -2.87
N SER A 21 0.36 19.98 -3.48
CA SER A 21 -0.51 19.26 -4.38
C SER A 21 0.37 18.48 -5.34
N CYS A 22 0.14 17.16 -5.44
CA CYS A 22 0.82 16.32 -6.42
C CYS A 22 0.79 17.02 -7.79
N PRO A 23 1.88 16.94 -8.59
CA PRO A 23 1.88 17.53 -9.92
C PRO A 23 0.64 17.09 -10.70
N ALA A 24 0.10 17.97 -11.54
CA ALA A 24 -1.11 17.67 -12.31
C ALA A 24 -0.92 16.46 -13.26
N PHE A 25 0.33 16.17 -13.62
CA PHE A 25 0.69 15.03 -14.45
C PHE A 25 2.06 14.48 -14.02
N TYR A 26 2.16 13.15 -13.89
CA TYR A 26 3.39 12.42 -13.64
C TYR A 26 3.22 10.97 -14.09
N ARG A 27 4.30 10.39 -14.62
CA ARG A 27 4.32 9.00 -15.15
C ARG A 27 4.89 8.00 -14.16
N PHE A 28 5.61 8.52 -13.17
CA PHE A 28 6.28 7.77 -12.14
C PHE A 28 6.10 8.49 -10.81
N VAL A 29 6.18 7.74 -9.72
CA VAL A 29 6.30 8.25 -8.35
C VAL A 29 7.52 7.62 -7.70
N ASP A 30 8.16 8.33 -6.79
CA ASP A 30 9.30 7.85 -6.00
C ASP A 30 8.84 7.74 -4.53
N PHE A 31 9.05 6.61 -3.87
CA PHE A 31 8.74 6.48 -2.44
C PHE A 31 9.80 7.12 -1.53
N GLY A 32 10.86 7.67 -2.12
CA GLY A 32 11.95 8.31 -1.40
C GLY A 32 12.76 7.33 -0.56
N LEU A 33 13.88 7.84 -0.05
CA LEU A 33 14.81 7.14 0.81
C LEU A 33 14.93 7.93 2.11
N MET A 34 14.71 7.26 3.25
CA MET A 34 14.95 7.87 4.56
C MET A 34 16.46 7.97 4.79
N GLY A 35 16.95 9.19 4.99
CA GLY A 35 18.34 9.45 5.37
C GLY A 35 18.60 9.18 6.85
N SER A 36 19.87 9.02 7.20
CA SER A 36 20.30 8.85 8.60
C SER A 36 20.04 10.07 9.47
N ASP A 37 19.76 11.22 8.87
CA ASP A 37 19.39 12.48 9.53
C ASP A 37 17.86 12.61 9.74
N GLY A 38 17.08 11.60 9.36
CA GLY A 38 15.62 11.61 9.42
C GLY A 38 14.94 12.41 8.31
N ALA A 39 15.70 12.96 7.35
CA ALA A 39 15.13 13.61 6.17
C ALA A 39 14.81 12.59 5.07
N VAL A 40 13.85 12.94 4.21
CA VAL A 40 13.47 12.11 3.07
C VAL A 40 14.13 12.67 1.82
N TYR A 41 14.86 11.81 1.10
CA TYR A 41 15.53 12.12 -0.14
C TYR A 41 14.91 11.35 -1.30
N ARG A 42 15.22 11.77 -2.53
CA ARG A 42 14.95 10.97 -3.73
C ARG A 42 15.79 9.69 -3.77
N GLY A 43 15.38 8.73 -4.59
CA GLY A 43 16.12 7.48 -4.83
C GLY A 43 15.55 6.29 -4.06
N GLY A 44 14.26 6.35 -3.70
CA GLY A 44 13.53 5.21 -3.19
C GLY A 44 13.10 4.26 -4.29
N THR A 45 12.15 3.38 -3.95
CA THR A 45 11.47 2.56 -4.96
C THR A 45 10.62 3.46 -5.86
N VAL A 46 10.78 3.31 -7.17
CA VAL A 46 10.01 4.06 -8.17
C VAL A 46 8.92 3.16 -8.75
N LEU A 47 7.68 3.66 -8.75
CA LEU A 47 6.54 2.98 -9.39
C LEU A 47 6.03 3.77 -10.58
N ARG A 48 5.54 3.06 -11.60
CA ARG A 48 4.77 3.66 -12.69
C ARG A 48 3.38 4.07 -12.20
N ALA A 49 2.99 5.28 -12.58
CA ALA A 49 1.65 5.84 -12.37
C ALA A 49 0.74 5.65 -13.60
N GLU A 50 1.28 5.10 -14.69
CA GLU A 50 0.59 4.82 -15.94
C GLU A 50 0.87 3.38 -16.42
N SER A 51 -0.04 2.83 -17.22
CA SER A 51 0.14 1.56 -17.91
C SER A 51 1.28 1.62 -18.93
N LEU A 52 1.69 0.48 -19.49
CA LEU A 52 2.71 0.42 -20.56
C LEU A 52 2.26 1.17 -21.82
N GLU A 53 0.95 1.31 -22.01
CA GLU A 53 0.29 2.02 -23.09
C GLU A 53 0.05 3.51 -22.78
N GLY A 54 0.35 3.95 -21.55
CA GLY A 54 0.24 5.35 -21.13
C GLY A 54 -1.13 5.74 -20.55
N ALA A 55 -1.97 4.78 -20.14
CA ALA A 55 -3.22 5.08 -19.45
C ALA A 55 -2.97 5.39 -17.96
N PRO A 56 -3.60 6.41 -17.34
CA PRO A 56 -3.47 6.66 -15.91
C PRO A 56 -3.92 5.45 -15.08
N LEU A 57 -3.13 5.07 -14.08
CA LEU A 57 -3.45 3.96 -13.17
C LEU A 57 -3.76 4.43 -11.75
N LEU A 58 -3.30 5.62 -11.35
CA LEU A 58 -3.45 6.13 -9.99
C LEU A 58 -4.68 7.02 -9.86
N MET A 59 -5.33 6.91 -8.70
CA MET A 59 -6.32 7.88 -8.23
C MET A 59 -5.58 9.09 -7.67
N THR A 60 -5.47 10.16 -8.46
CA THR A 60 -4.67 11.36 -8.12
C THR A 60 -5.08 11.96 -6.77
N GLU A 61 -6.38 12.02 -6.47
CA GLU A 61 -6.93 12.55 -5.22
C GLU A 61 -6.65 11.68 -3.99
N ARG A 62 -6.14 10.46 -4.19
CA ARG A 62 -5.76 9.53 -3.12
C ARG A 62 -4.27 9.21 -3.11
N THR A 63 -3.49 9.97 -3.88
CA THR A 63 -2.03 9.90 -3.86
C THR A 63 -1.48 10.95 -2.89
N LEU A 64 -0.58 10.54 -2.00
CA LEU A 64 -0.05 11.39 -0.92
C LEU A 64 1.39 11.80 -1.23
N CYS A 65 1.57 12.98 -1.81
CA CYS A 65 2.88 13.54 -2.12
C CYS A 65 3.56 14.18 -0.90
N ARG A 66 4.90 14.15 -0.89
CA ARG A 66 5.78 14.81 0.07
C ARG A 66 6.49 15.98 -0.57
N ASP A 67 6.69 17.03 0.21
CA ASP A 67 7.59 18.13 -0.17
C ASP A 67 9.04 17.66 -0.08
N VAL A 68 9.76 17.71 -1.20
CA VAL A 68 11.19 17.43 -1.28
C VAL A 68 11.92 18.56 -2.00
N ARG A 69 13.17 18.82 -1.61
CA ARG A 69 13.94 19.94 -2.16
C ARG A 69 14.25 19.77 -3.64
N ASP A 70 14.52 18.55 -4.07
CA ASP A 70 14.90 18.21 -5.44
C ASP A 70 13.89 17.23 -6.05
N VAL A 71 13.08 17.71 -7.00
CA VAL A 71 12.15 16.88 -7.76
C VAL A 71 12.89 16.28 -8.97
N ALA A 72 12.89 14.95 -9.07
CA ALA A 72 13.42 14.28 -10.25
C ALA A 72 12.50 14.52 -11.45
N VAL A 73 13.06 14.45 -12.66
CA VAL A 73 12.28 14.46 -13.90
C VAL A 73 12.54 13.19 -14.68
N ASP A 74 11.52 12.69 -15.38
CA ASP A 74 11.70 11.63 -16.36
C ASP A 74 12.42 12.16 -17.62
N GLY A 75 12.75 11.28 -18.57
CA GLY A 75 13.46 11.67 -19.80
C GLY A 75 12.71 12.67 -20.70
N ARG A 76 11.42 12.95 -20.43
CA ARG A 76 10.61 13.95 -21.14
C ARG A 76 10.45 15.25 -20.33
N GLY A 77 11.08 15.34 -19.16
CA GLY A 77 10.98 16.50 -18.27
C GLY A 77 9.75 16.47 -17.34
N ASN A 78 8.99 15.38 -17.29
CA ASN A 78 7.84 15.29 -16.39
C ASN A 78 8.32 15.09 -14.95
N PRO A 79 7.76 15.79 -13.95
CA PRO A 79 8.16 15.61 -12.57
C PRO A 79 7.83 14.21 -12.07
N ILE A 80 8.69 13.68 -11.21
CA ILE A 80 8.50 12.44 -10.46
C ILE A 80 8.32 12.86 -8.99
N PRO A 81 7.09 12.98 -8.49
CA PRO A 81 6.86 13.37 -7.10
C PRO A 81 7.33 12.27 -6.14
N VAL A 82 7.75 12.70 -4.95
CA VAL A 82 8.00 11.78 -3.84
C VAL A 82 6.69 11.55 -3.08
N VAL A 83 6.35 10.31 -2.77
CA VAL A 83 5.05 9.93 -2.17
C VAL A 83 5.22 9.06 -0.92
N THR A 84 4.25 9.09 -0.02
CA THR A 84 4.12 8.11 1.08
C THR A 84 3.17 6.98 0.77
N ALA A 85 2.20 7.24 -0.10
CA ALA A 85 1.19 6.28 -0.48
C ALA A 85 0.62 6.62 -1.86
N VAL A 86 0.27 5.57 -2.59
CA VAL A 86 -0.52 5.65 -3.81
C VAL A 86 -1.74 4.75 -3.72
N ARG A 87 -2.80 5.12 -4.42
CA ARG A 87 -3.96 4.25 -4.65
C ARG A 87 -4.11 4.03 -6.15
N TYR A 88 -4.14 2.77 -6.52
CA TYR A 88 -4.46 2.36 -7.89
C TYR A 88 -5.97 2.35 -8.07
N ASP A 89 -6.44 2.76 -9.23
CA ASP A 89 -7.82 2.50 -9.67
C ASP A 89 -7.90 1.02 -10.12
N PRO A 90 -8.63 0.16 -9.39
CA PRO A 90 -8.75 -1.24 -9.75
C PRO A 90 -9.32 -1.48 -11.16
N ALA A 91 -10.24 -0.62 -11.61
CA ALA A 91 -10.84 -0.74 -12.94
C ALA A 91 -9.82 -0.44 -14.03
N ALA A 92 -8.99 0.60 -13.84
CA ALA A 92 -7.89 0.92 -14.74
C ALA A 92 -6.78 -0.16 -14.72
N ALA A 93 -6.57 -0.80 -13.56
CA ALA A 93 -5.63 -1.91 -13.40
C ALA A 93 -6.16 -3.25 -13.97
N GLY A 94 -7.46 -3.34 -14.31
CA GLY A 94 -8.08 -4.59 -14.75
C GLY A 94 -8.19 -5.65 -13.64
N LEU A 95 -8.22 -5.23 -12.37
CA LEU A 95 -8.27 -6.11 -11.20
C LEU A 95 -9.68 -6.09 -10.60
N ASP A 96 -10.19 -7.25 -10.24
CA ASP A 96 -11.46 -7.39 -9.50
C ASP A 96 -11.26 -7.07 -8.01
N LEU A 97 -10.92 -5.81 -7.73
CA LEU A 97 -10.71 -5.27 -6.39
C LEU A 97 -11.59 -4.04 -6.19
N ARG A 98 -11.93 -3.76 -4.93
CA ARG A 98 -12.58 -2.51 -4.51
C ARG A 98 -11.56 -1.43 -4.19
N ALA A 99 -10.38 -1.82 -3.72
CA ALA A 99 -9.29 -0.92 -3.42
C ALA A 99 -7.95 -1.63 -3.56
N LEU A 100 -6.94 -0.90 -4.05
CA LEU A 100 -5.54 -1.31 -4.07
C LEU A 100 -4.66 -0.11 -3.70
N GLY A 101 -3.72 -0.30 -2.78
CA GLY A 101 -2.80 0.76 -2.37
C GLY A 101 -1.42 0.24 -2.01
N VAL A 102 -0.42 1.06 -2.25
CA VAL A 102 0.97 0.83 -1.85
C VAL A 102 1.42 1.98 -0.96
N ALA A 103 2.03 1.68 0.18
CA ALA A 103 2.44 2.69 1.16
C ALA A 103 3.78 2.33 1.81
N ILE A 104 4.43 3.36 2.36
CA ILE A 104 5.65 3.24 3.16
C ILE A 104 5.31 2.88 4.59
N TYR A 105 6.09 1.96 5.15
CA TYR A 105 6.15 1.64 6.57
C TYR A 105 7.60 1.73 7.06
N GLU A 106 7.77 1.91 8.36
CA GLU A 106 9.12 1.88 8.98
C GLU A 106 9.74 0.49 8.88
N ASP A 107 8.93 -0.54 9.18
CA ASP A 107 9.28 -1.95 9.06
C ASP A 107 8.02 -2.75 8.70
N THR A 108 7.98 -3.27 7.47
CA THR A 108 6.83 -4.03 6.97
C THR A 108 6.71 -5.42 7.61
N ALA A 109 7.80 -6.01 8.11
CA ALA A 109 7.76 -7.29 8.80
C ALA A 109 7.08 -7.13 10.16
N VAL A 110 7.43 -6.09 10.91
CA VAL A 110 6.75 -5.76 12.18
C VAL A 110 5.26 -5.52 11.96
N VAL A 111 4.90 -4.71 10.95
CA VAL A 111 3.49 -4.42 10.64
C VAL A 111 2.75 -5.69 10.22
N ALA A 112 3.38 -6.57 9.45
CA ALA A 112 2.81 -7.87 9.08
C ALA A 112 2.59 -8.78 10.29
N ASP A 113 3.57 -8.89 11.18
CA ASP A 113 3.47 -9.67 12.41
C ASP A 113 2.37 -9.17 13.33
N GLU A 114 2.23 -7.85 13.49
CA GLU A 114 1.14 -7.22 14.23
C GLU A 114 -0.22 -7.55 13.61
N ASN A 115 -0.33 -7.45 12.28
CA ASN A 115 -1.55 -7.81 11.56
C ASN A 115 -1.88 -9.30 11.65
N ALA A 116 -0.90 -10.18 11.82
CA ALA A 116 -1.11 -11.63 11.94
C ALA A 116 -1.61 -12.05 13.33
N GLN A 117 -1.43 -11.24 14.37
CA GLN A 117 -1.78 -11.61 15.76
C GLN A 117 -3.23 -12.06 15.93
N ALA A 118 -4.19 -11.39 15.28
CA ALA A 118 -5.60 -11.76 15.39
C ALA A 118 -5.92 -13.11 14.72
N HIS A 119 -5.17 -13.51 13.69
CA HIS A 119 -5.28 -14.84 13.12
C HIS A 119 -4.62 -15.89 14.01
N LEU A 120 -3.43 -15.62 14.56
CA LEU A 120 -2.75 -16.53 15.50
C LEU A 120 -3.62 -16.80 16.73
N ALA A 121 -4.18 -15.76 17.35
CA ALA A 121 -5.09 -15.91 18.48
C ALA A 121 -6.34 -16.73 18.13
N LYS A 122 -6.81 -16.66 16.87
CA LYS A 122 -7.93 -17.49 16.39
C LYS A 122 -7.52 -18.96 16.20
N LEU A 123 -6.28 -19.23 15.79
CA LEU A 123 -5.78 -20.60 15.67
C LEU A 123 -5.68 -21.32 17.02
N ASP A 124 -5.48 -20.57 18.10
CA ASP A 124 -5.41 -21.11 19.47
C ASP A 124 -6.79 -21.34 20.11
N ASP A 125 -7.87 -20.93 19.45
CA ASP A 125 -9.25 -21.10 19.95
C ASP A 125 -9.73 -22.55 19.76
N PRO A 126 -10.25 -23.23 20.81
CA PRO A 126 -10.67 -24.62 20.71
C PRO A 126 -11.88 -24.85 19.79
N ASP A 127 -12.67 -23.81 19.52
CA ASP A 127 -13.86 -23.88 18.66
C ASP A 127 -13.56 -23.48 17.20
N VAL A 128 -12.28 -23.23 16.87
CA VAL A 128 -11.89 -22.85 15.51
C VAL A 128 -12.05 -24.02 14.52
N THR A 129 -12.64 -23.72 13.37
CA THR A 129 -12.61 -24.63 12.22
C THR A 129 -11.45 -24.26 11.31
N LEU A 130 -10.52 -25.19 11.10
CA LEU A 130 -9.38 -25.00 10.21
C LEU A 130 -9.66 -25.60 8.83
N THR A 131 -9.26 -24.87 7.79
CA THR A 131 -9.30 -25.35 6.40
C THR A 131 -7.95 -25.10 5.76
N ARG A 132 -7.31 -26.15 5.26
CA ARG A 132 -5.96 -26.10 4.68
C ARG A 132 -6.02 -26.37 3.18
N GLY A 133 -5.38 -25.50 2.41
CA GLY A 133 -5.12 -25.68 1.00
C GLY A 133 -3.63 -25.95 0.73
N THR A 134 -3.23 -25.82 -0.53
CA THR A 134 -1.84 -26.01 -0.95
C THR A 134 -0.92 -24.89 -0.46
N ASP A 135 -1.42 -23.65 -0.48
CA ASP A 135 -0.67 -22.43 -0.19
C ASP A 135 -1.38 -21.53 0.85
N PHE A 136 -2.43 -22.04 1.50
CA PHE A 136 -3.20 -21.31 2.49
C PHE A 136 -3.61 -22.14 3.71
N LEU A 137 -3.79 -21.44 4.83
CA LEU A 137 -4.44 -21.93 6.05
C LEU A 137 -5.50 -20.92 6.48
N CYS A 138 -6.76 -21.34 6.46
CA CYS A 138 -7.89 -20.53 6.91
C CYS A 138 -8.40 -21.00 8.27
N ALA A 139 -8.79 -20.03 9.09
CA ALA A 139 -9.36 -20.19 10.42
C ALA A 139 -10.73 -19.50 10.47
N SER A 140 -11.77 -20.29 10.71
CA SER A 140 -13.15 -19.81 10.82
C SER A 140 -13.63 -19.90 12.27
N LEU A 141 -14.11 -18.78 12.80
CA LEU A 141 -14.69 -18.70 14.14
C LEU A 141 -15.85 -17.71 14.09
N GLN A 142 -17.04 -18.15 14.53
CA GLN A 142 -18.26 -17.31 14.61
C GLN A 142 -18.60 -16.59 13.27
N GLY A 143 -18.43 -17.28 12.14
CA GLY A 143 -18.71 -16.72 10.81
C GLY A 143 -17.69 -15.69 10.32
N ARG A 144 -16.58 -15.49 11.03
CA ARG A 144 -15.46 -14.63 10.60
C ARG A 144 -14.28 -15.48 10.18
N LEU A 145 -13.82 -15.28 8.96
CA LEU A 145 -12.71 -16.04 8.39
C LEU A 145 -11.43 -15.21 8.42
N SER A 146 -10.31 -15.85 8.71
CA SER A 146 -8.99 -15.30 8.39
C SER A 146 -8.15 -16.37 7.71
N CYS A 147 -7.47 -16.00 6.62
CA CYS A 147 -6.64 -16.90 5.83
C CYS A 147 -5.22 -16.38 5.80
N GLN A 148 -4.28 -17.17 6.29
CA GLN A 148 -2.86 -16.98 6.03
C GLN A 148 -2.53 -17.63 4.68
N VAL A 149 -1.84 -16.91 3.80
CA VAL A 149 -1.41 -17.42 2.50
C VAL A 149 0.09 -17.18 2.30
N GLN A 150 0.70 -17.92 1.38
CA GLN A 150 2.09 -17.67 1.00
C GLN A 150 2.20 -16.33 0.24
N SER A 151 3.09 -15.45 0.67
CA SER A 151 3.39 -14.21 -0.05
C SER A 151 4.06 -14.53 -1.40
N PRO A 152 3.64 -13.90 -2.51
CA PRO A 152 4.32 -14.01 -3.79
C PRO A 152 5.63 -13.20 -3.85
N PHE A 153 5.83 -12.25 -2.93
CA PHE A 153 7.10 -11.52 -2.80
C PHE A 153 8.11 -12.33 -1.99
N ALA A 154 9.39 -12.22 -2.34
CA ALA A 154 10.48 -12.96 -1.69
C ALA A 154 10.84 -12.38 -0.30
N ASN A 155 9.94 -12.51 0.66
CA ASN A 155 10.14 -12.15 2.06
C ASN A 155 9.47 -13.18 2.99
N ALA A 156 9.82 -13.12 4.28
CA ALA A 156 9.30 -14.03 5.30
C ALA A 156 8.12 -13.44 6.11
N ALA A 157 7.63 -12.25 5.74
CA ALA A 157 6.58 -11.58 6.49
C ALA A 157 5.24 -12.32 6.31
N PRO A 158 4.43 -12.49 7.37
CA PRO A 158 3.16 -13.19 7.28
C PRO A 158 2.16 -12.39 6.43
N LEU A 159 1.46 -13.09 5.54
CA LEU A 159 0.36 -12.52 4.76
C LEU A 159 -0.95 -13.10 5.23
N VAL A 160 -1.76 -12.28 5.89
CA VAL A 160 -3.06 -12.66 6.45
C VAL A 160 -4.17 -11.78 5.90
N VAL A 161 -5.24 -12.43 5.46
CA VAL A 161 -6.44 -11.79 4.92
C VAL A 161 -7.63 -12.11 5.83
N TYR A 162 -8.48 -11.12 6.03
CA TYR A 162 -9.65 -11.20 6.90
C TYR A 162 -10.91 -11.05 6.05
N CYS A 163 -11.82 -12.02 6.15
CA CYS A 163 -13.06 -12.01 5.38
C CYS A 163 -14.28 -12.10 6.29
N ASP A 164 -15.31 -11.36 5.92
CA ASP A 164 -16.66 -11.41 6.49
C ASP A 164 -17.71 -11.28 5.37
N ALA A 165 -18.98 -11.14 5.74
CA ALA A 165 -20.08 -11.01 4.78
C ALA A 165 -19.96 -9.79 3.85
N GLY A 166 -19.15 -8.78 4.22
CA GLY A 166 -18.91 -7.60 3.43
C GLY A 166 -17.86 -7.79 2.35
N GLY A 167 -16.98 -8.80 2.47
CA GLY A 167 -15.85 -9.01 1.58
C GLY A 167 -14.59 -9.44 2.31
N CYS A 168 -13.46 -9.38 1.62
CA CYS A 168 -12.15 -9.68 2.15
C CYS A 168 -11.27 -8.43 2.17
N ARG A 169 -10.43 -8.34 3.21
CA ARG A 169 -9.41 -7.31 3.39
C ARG A 169 -8.06 -7.95 3.60
N MET A 170 -7.09 -7.51 2.81
CA MET A 170 -5.67 -7.75 2.97
C MET A 170 -5.02 -6.46 3.50
N PRO A 171 -4.77 -6.36 4.82
CA PRO A 171 -4.26 -5.12 5.41
C PRO A 171 -2.83 -4.81 4.97
N VAL A 172 -1.99 -5.86 4.88
CA VAL A 172 -0.58 -5.73 4.59
C VAL A 172 -0.07 -6.98 3.87
N MET A 173 0.55 -6.76 2.72
CA MET A 173 1.41 -7.72 2.04
C MET A 173 2.74 -7.02 1.81
N ALA A 174 3.77 -7.42 2.55
CA ALA A 174 5.10 -6.83 2.40
C ALA A 174 5.63 -7.09 0.99
N ILE A 175 6.12 -6.02 0.34
CA ILE A 175 6.87 -6.10 -0.92
C ILE A 175 8.35 -6.22 -0.59
N ASN A 176 8.84 -5.32 0.26
CA ASN A 176 10.17 -5.26 0.83
C ASN A 176 10.10 -4.67 2.24
N ASN A 177 11.23 -4.39 2.89
CA ASN A 177 11.28 -3.93 4.28
C ASN A 177 10.54 -2.60 4.55
N ALA A 178 10.30 -1.78 3.53
CA ALA A 178 9.71 -0.45 3.68
C ALA A 178 8.39 -0.25 2.92
N LEU A 179 8.04 -1.14 1.99
CA LEU A 179 6.81 -1.02 1.19
C LEU A 179 5.89 -2.21 1.38
N ALA A 180 4.61 -1.93 1.55
CA ALA A 180 3.58 -2.96 1.58
C ALA A 180 2.34 -2.57 0.78
N VAL A 181 1.60 -3.60 0.36
CA VAL A 181 0.33 -3.50 -0.35
C VAL A 181 -0.82 -3.69 0.63
N SER A 182 -1.90 -2.93 0.43
CA SER A 182 -3.21 -3.19 1.01
C SER A 182 -4.24 -3.36 -0.10
N ALA A 183 -5.19 -4.26 0.09
CA ALA A 183 -6.28 -4.47 -0.86
C ALA A 183 -7.59 -4.89 -0.17
N ASP A 184 -8.72 -4.52 -0.79
CA ASP A 184 -10.06 -4.96 -0.41
C ASP A 184 -10.79 -5.50 -1.65
N TRP A 185 -11.56 -6.59 -1.51
CA TRP A 185 -12.36 -7.15 -2.60
C TRP A 185 -13.68 -7.74 -2.10
N ALA A 186 -14.62 -7.93 -3.03
CA ALA A 186 -15.86 -8.63 -2.75
C ALA A 186 -15.61 -10.14 -2.68
N THR A 187 -16.36 -10.85 -1.85
CA THR A 187 -16.43 -12.30 -1.94
C THR A 187 -17.87 -12.74 -1.77
N ASP A 188 -18.29 -13.62 -2.67
CA ASP A 188 -19.61 -14.24 -2.66
C ASP A 188 -19.51 -15.68 -2.11
N ALA A 189 -18.28 -16.14 -1.86
CA ALA A 189 -18.01 -17.44 -1.32
C ALA A 189 -18.21 -17.41 0.21
N SER A 190 -18.87 -18.43 0.72
CA SER A 190 -18.94 -18.72 2.16
C SER A 190 -18.09 -19.93 2.55
N ASP A 191 -17.60 -20.70 1.57
CA ASP A 191 -16.76 -21.87 1.78
C ASP A 191 -15.30 -21.42 2.05
N PRO A 192 -14.74 -21.72 3.24
CA PRO A 192 -13.35 -21.42 3.58
C PRO A 192 -12.32 -21.91 2.56
N ALA A 193 -12.56 -23.05 1.89
CA ALA A 193 -11.64 -23.57 0.88
C ALA A 193 -11.63 -22.70 -0.39
N LEU A 194 -12.80 -22.23 -0.83
CA LEU A 194 -12.93 -21.34 -1.98
C LEU A 194 -12.37 -19.94 -1.66
N ILE A 195 -12.62 -19.43 -0.45
CA ILE A 195 -12.10 -18.13 -0.02
C ILE A 195 -10.58 -18.17 0.12
N GLY A 196 -10.02 -19.23 0.71
CA GLY A 196 -8.57 -19.42 0.80
C GLY A 196 -7.92 -19.45 -0.58
N ALA A 197 -8.49 -20.22 -1.51
CA ALA A 197 -7.98 -20.29 -2.88
C ALA A 197 -8.16 -18.96 -3.64
N GLN A 198 -9.25 -18.22 -3.43
CA GLN A 198 -9.44 -16.87 -3.97
C GLN A 198 -8.37 -15.93 -3.43
N THR A 199 -8.09 -15.98 -2.13
CA THR A 199 -7.08 -15.14 -1.47
C THR A 199 -5.69 -15.34 -2.06
N SER A 200 -5.24 -16.59 -2.22
CA SER A 200 -3.95 -16.89 -2.84
C SER A 200 -3.88 -16.37 -4.29
N ARG A 201 -4.94 -16.57 -5.08
CA ARG A 201 -5.02 -16.04 -6.46
C ARG A 201 -4.97 -14.52 -6.48
N THR A 202 -5.77 -13.84 -5.65
CA THR A 202 -5.80 -12.39 -5.59
C THR A 202 -4.45 -11.79 -5.18
N ALA A 203 -3.74 -12.40 -4.22
CA ALA A 203 -2.38 -11.99 -3.87
C ALA A 203 -1.42 -12.10 -5.07
N LYS A 204 -1.53 -13.19 -5.85
CA LYS A 204 -0.77 -13.40 -7.08
C LYS A 204 -1.13 -12.41 -8.19
N ASP A 205 -2.42 -12.12 -8.40
CA ASP A 205 -2.86 -11.16 -9.42
C ASP A 205 -2.33 -9.75 -9.11
N ILE A 206 -2.32 -9.36 -7.83
CA ILE A 206 -1.72 -8.10 -7.37
C ILE A 206 -0.20 -8.09 -7.63
N TYR A 207 0.50 -9.18 -7.36
CA TYR A 207 1.93 -9.31 -7.65
C TYR A 207 2.20 -9.18 -9.15
N ASP A 208 1.47 -9.94 -9.98
CA ASP A 208 1.64 -9.94 -11.45
C ASP A 208 1.32 -8.55 -12.05
N PHE A 209 0.42 -7.77 -11.42
CA PHE A 209 0.17 -6.37 -11.77
C PHE A 209 1.30 -5.42 -11.34
N LEU A 210 1.82 -5.56 -10.11
CA LEU A 210 2.79 -4.60 -9.56
C LEU A 210 4.22 -4.80 -10.09
N VAL A 211 4.66 -6.04 -10.30
CA VAL A 211 6.03 -6.35 -10.71
C VAL A 211 6.45 -5.63 -11.99
N PRO A 212 5.64 -5.58 -13.07
CA PRO A 212 6.00 -4.82 -14.27
C PRO A 212 6.07 -3.30 -14.07
N LEU A 213 5.51 -2.76 -12.98
CA LEU A 213 5.46 -1.33 -12.71
C LEU A 213 6.70 -0.80 -11.97
N SER A 214 7.61 -1.68 -11.55
CA SER A 214 8.88 -1.31 -10.93
C SER A 214 10.00 -2.27 -11.30
N ALA A 215 11.18 -1.73 -11.57
CA ALA A 215 12.39 -2.55 -11.70
C ALA A 215 12.96 -3.02 -10.35
N ALA A 216 12.34 -2.61 -9.23
CA ALA A 216 12.83 -2.86 -7.87
C ALA A 216 12.24 -4.14 -7.23
N PHE A 217 11.33 -4.82 -7.92
CA PHE A 217 10.58 -5.97 -7.41
C PHE A 217 11.09 -7.30 -7.98
#